data_AF-A0A227JFB7-F1
#
_entry.id   AF-A0A227JFB7-F1
#
_cell.length_a   1.000
_cell.length_b   1.000
_cell.length_c   1.000
_cell.angle_alpha   90.00
_cell.angle_beta   90.00
_cell.angle_gamma   90.00
#
_symmetry.space_group_name_H-M   'P 1'
#
loop_
_entity.id
_entity.type
_entity.pdbx_description
1 polymer ?
#
loop_
_entity_poly.entity_id
_entity_poly.type
_entity_poly.pdbx_seq_one_letter_code
_entity_poly.pdbx_strand_id
1 'polypeptide(L)'
;EHLQFRYEGRLKYVPIVSRELSLGKLQGRIPELIASGELANKVDVPFSPQSSFVMLCGNPEMIKDTLPVLQELGLEKYRTRTGGHVIYERYW
;
A
#
# COMPACT_ATOMS: atom_id res chain seq x y z
N GLU A 1 0.30 3.06 18.75
CA GLU A 1 -0.21 1.86 19.47
C GLU A 1 -1.67 1.99 19.86
N HIS A 2 -2.12 3.12 20.43
CA HIS A 2 -3.51 3.34 20.84
C HIS A 2 -4.58 3.03 19.76
N LEU A 3 -4.32 3.36 18.48
CA LEU A 3 -5.28 3.09 17.40
C LEU A 3 -5.40 1.59 17.09
N GLN A 4 -4.30 0.84 17.01
CA GLN A 4 -4.36 -0.59 16.72
C GLN A 4 -5.16 -1.36 17.77
N PHE A 5 -4.98 -1.00 19.05
CA PHE A 5 -5.76 -1.55 20.15
C PHE A 5 -7.26 -1.24 19.98
N ARG A 6 -7.60 0.04 19.74
CA ARG A 6 -8.99 0.47 19.52
C ARG A 6 -9.68 -0.26 18.37
N TYR A 7 -8.95 -0.63 17.32
CA TYR A 7 -9.51 -1.31 16.15
C TYR A 7 -9.49 -2.84 16.24
N GLU A 8 -9.05 -3.41 17.37
CA GLU A 8 -9.19 -4.85 17.69
C GLU A 8 -8.69 -5.76 16.56
N GLY A 9 -7.51 -5.44 16.02
CA GLY A 9 -6.87 -6.23 14.96
C GLY A 9 -7.36 -5.96 13.54
N ARG A 10 -8.43 -5.18 13.34
CA ARG A 10 -8.89 -4.71 12.01
C ARG A 10 -7.93 -3.70 11.36
N LEU A 11 -7.15 -3.00 12.17
CA LEU A 11 -6.09 -2.11 11.70
C LEU A 11 -4.73 -2.79 11.87
N LYS A 12 -4.05 -3.05 10.75
CA LYS A 12 -2.66 -3.48 10.73
C LYS A 12 -1.76 -2.30 10.39
N TYR A 13 -0.71 -2.09 11.18
CA TYR A 13 0.28 -1.05 10.92
C TYR A 13 1.60 -1.70 10.54
N VAL A 14 2.14 -1.32 9.38
CA VAL A 14 3.40 -1.83 8.87
C VAL A 14 4.34 -0.66 8.63
N PRO A 15 5.26 -0.38 9.57
CA PRO A 15 6.31 0.60 9.31
C PRO A 15 7.33 0.02 8.31
N ILE A 16 7.74 0.85 7.35
CA ILE A 16 8.70 0.50 6.31
C ILE A 16 9.87 1.48 6.38
N VAL A 17 11.11 0.97 6.41
CA VAL A 17 12.33 1.77 6.46
C VAL A 17 13.16 1.51 5.21
N SER A 18 13.39 2.52 4.37
CA SER A 18 13.97 2.28 3.05
C SER A 18 15.50 2.12 3.02
N ARG A 19 16.22 2.66 4.01
CA ARG A 19 17.69 2.82 3.95
C ARG A 19 18.48 1.98 4.95
N GLU A 20 17.83 1.36 5.92
CA GLU A 20 18.48 0.59 6.97
C GLU A 20 17.61 -0.56 7.46
N LEU A 21 18.25 -1.58 8.01
CA LEU A 21 17.56 -2.67 8.68
C LEU A 21 17.06 -2.18 10.04
N SER A 22 15.78 -2.46 10.33
CA SER A 22 15.16 -2.12 11.60
C SER A 22 14.35 -3.31 12.09
N LEU A 23 14.61 -3.74 13.33
CA LEU A 23 14.03 -4.95 13.89
C LEU A 23 12.49 -4.91 13.82
N GLY A 24 11.90 -5.95 13.21
CA GLY A 24 10.45 -6.12 13.09
C GLY A 24 9.77 -5.32 11.97
N LYS A 25 10.49 -4.46 11.24
CA LYS A 25 9.98 -3.62 10.15
C LYS A 25 10.31 -4.21 8.78
N LEU A 26 9.56 -3.83 7.76
CA LEU A 26 9.98 -4.10 6.38
C LEU A 26 11.06 -3.11 5.96
N GLN A 27 11.98 -3.56 5.12
CA GLN A 27 13.00 -2.72 4.50
C GLN A 27 12.75 -2.61 3.00
N GLY A 28 12.86 -1.39 2.46
CA GLY A 28 12.73 -1.14 1.01
C GLY A 28 11.74 -0.03 0.69
N ARG A 29 11.32 0.05 -0.58
CA ARG A 29 10.32 1.03 -1.04
C ARG A 29 8.96 0.38 -1.28
N ILE A 30 7.90 1.18 -1.19
CA ILE A 30 6.52 0.70 -1.32
C ILE A 30 6.26 -0.06 -2.64
N PRO A 31 6.65 0.45 -3.83
CA PRO A 31 6.43 -0.28 -5.09
C PRO A 31 7.08 -1.68 -5.08
N GLU A 32 8.32 -1.76 -4.62
CA GLU A 32 9.11 -3.01 -4.57
C GLU A 32 8.47 -4.03 -3.64
N LEU A 33 8.03 -3.60 -2.45
CA LEU A 33 7.41 -4.47 -1.44
C LEU A 33 6.01 -4.93 -1.83
N ILE A 34 5.31 -4.19 -2.68
CA ILE A 34 4.05 -4.62 -3.29
C ILE A 34 4.35 -5.64 -4.39
N ALA A 35 5.30 -5.33 -5.28
CA ALA A 35 5.67 -6.20 -6.41
C ALA A 35 6.22 -7.56 -5.93
N SER A 36 7.01 -7.58 -4.86
CA SER A 36 7.55 -8.83 -4.27
C SER A 36 6.51 -9.61 -3.45
N GLY A 37 5.37 -8.99 -3.13
CA GLY A 37 4.34 -9.55 -2.25
C GLY A 37 4.70 -9.49 -0.75
N GLU A 38 5.88 -9.01 -0.37
CA GLU A 38 6.30 -8.93 1.03
C GLU A 38 5.36 -8.09 1.90
N LEU A 39 4.82 -7.00 1.37
CA LEU A 39 3.86 -6.17 2.10
C LEU A 39 2.57 -6.94 2.40
N ALA A 40 2.02 -7.63 1.41
CA ALA A 40 0.81 -8.44 1.57
C ALA A 40 1.04 -9.60 2.55
N ASN A 41 2.16 -10.30 2.41
CA ASN A 41 2.55 -11.42 3.26
C ASN A 41 2.76 -10.98 4.72
N LYS A 42 3.29 -9.79 4.97
CA LYS A 42 3.51 -9.25 6.32
C LYS A 42 2.21 -9.08 7.12
N VAL A 43 1.09 -8.86 6.45
CA VAL A 43 -0.22 -8.64 7.08
C VAL A 43 -1.23 -9.76 6.83
N ASP A 44 -0.86 -10.77 6.03
CA ASP A 44 -1.73 -11.86 5.59
C ASP A 44 -3.00 -11.37 4.89
N VAL A 45 -2.85 -10.35 4.02
CA VAL A 45 -3.94 -9.78 3.23
C VAL A 45 -3.46 -9.56 1.79
N PRO A 46 -3.95 -10.34 0.82
CA PRO A 46 -3.57 -10.17 -0.57
C PRO A 46 -4.21 -8.91 -1.18
N PHE A 47 -3.53 -8.33 -2.16
CA PHE A 47 -4.15 -7.35 -3.06
C PHE A 47 -5.09 -8.06 -4.02
N SER A 48 -6.33 -7.58 -4.11
CA SER A 48 -7.34 -8.14 -5.02
C SER A 48 -8.34 -7.05 -5.44
N PRO A 49 -8.74 -6.97 -6.73
CA PRO A 49 -9.78 -6.06 -7.18
C PRO A 49 -11.14 -6.27 -6.49
N GLN A 50 -11.40 -7.47 -5.95
CA GLN A 50 -12.66 -7.81 -5.29
C GLN A 50 -12.72 -7.31 -3.84
N SER A 51 -11.58 -7.10 -3.18
CA SER A 51 -11.53 -6.82 -1.74
C SER A 51 -10.55 -5.71 -1.34
N SER A 52 -9.87 -5.07 -2.29
CA SER A 52 -8.88 -4.03 -2.02
C SER A 52 -9.29 -2.68 -2.63
N PHE A 53 -9.08 -1.64 -1.83
CA PHE A 53 -9.07 -0.26 -2.28
C PHE A 53 -7.83 0.41 -1.68
N VAL A 54 -7.02 1.03 -2.53
CA VAL A 54 -5.72 1.58 -2.15
C VAL A 54 -5.77 3.11 -2.20
N MET A 55 -5.32 3.72 -1.10
CA MET A 55 -5.14 5.16 -1.00
C MET A 55 -3.63 5.44 -0.95
N LEU A 56 -3.11 6.22 -1.91
CA LEU A 56 -1.70 6.60 -1.96
C LEU A 56 -1.53 8.09 -1.66
N CYS A 57 -0.54 8.44 -0.85
CA CYS A 57 -0.28 9.82 -0.49
C CYS A 57 1.20 10.04 -0.22
N GLY A 58 1.76 11.18 -0.66
CA GLY A 58 3.15 11.53 -0.40
C GLY A 58 3.96 11.95 -1.63
N ASN A 59 5.19 11.45 -1.73
CA ASN A 59 6.14 11.80 -2.79
C ASN A 59 5.57 11.47 -4.19
N PRO A 60 5.52 12.44 -5.12
CA PRO A 60 5.08 12.22 -6.50
C PRO A 60 5.75 11.05 -7.21
N GLU A 61 7.06 10.86 -7.04
CA GLU A 61 7.78 9.75 -7.67
C GLU A 61 7.37 8.41 -7.05
N MET A 62 7.18 8.33 -5.73
CA MET A 62 6.68 7.10 -5.11
C MET A 62 5.29 6.72 -5.64
N ILE A 63 4.40 7.71 -5.80
CA ILE A 63 3.05 7.47 -6.35
C ILE A 63 3.13 7.02 -7.80
N LYS A 64 3.94 7.70 -8.62
CA LYS A 64 4.17 7.38 -10.02
C LYS A 64 4.71 5.96 -10.20
N ASP A 65 5.62 5.53 -9.33
CA ASP A 65 6.22 4.20 -9.38
C ASP A 65 5.28 3.11 -8.82
N THR A 66 4.43 3.43 -7.85
CA THR A 66 3.51 2.46 -7.23
C THR A 66 2.31 2.14 -8.11
N LEU A 67 1.81 3.12 -8.88
CA LEU A 67 0.60 2.95 -9.69
C LEU A 67 0.69 1.79 -10.70
N PRO A 68 1.75 1.65 -11.52
CA PRO A 68 1.88 0.54 -12.46
C PRO A 68 1.86 -0.83 -11.76
N VAL A 69 2.55 -0.96 -10.62
CA VAL A 69 2.59 -2.22 -9.85
C VAL A 69 1.19 -2.61 -9.38
N LEU A 70 0.39 -1.65 -8.92
CA LEU A 70 -1.00 -1.91 -8.54
C LEU A 70 -1.87 -2.32 -9.74
N GLN A 71 -1.64 -1.71 -10.92
CA GLN A 71 -2.36 -2.06 -12.14
C GLN A 71 -2.02 -3.46 -12.65
N GLU A 72 -0.76 -3.91 -12.50
CA GLU A 72 -0.35 -5.29 -12.78
C GLU A 72 -1.09 -6.30 -11.88
N LEU A 73 -1.51 -5.89 -10.68
CA LEU A 73 -2.36 -6.67 -9.77
C LEU A 73 -3.87 -6.50 -10.05
N GLY A 74 -4.24 -5.82 -11.13
CA GLY A 74 -5.63 -5.56 -11.54
C GLY A 74 -6.30 -4.39 -10.82
N LEU A 75 -5.57 -3.64 -10.00
CA LEU A 75 -6.10 -2.50 -9.24
C LEU A 75 -6.08 -1.23 -10.08
N GLU A 76 -7.19 -0.99 -10.77
CA GLU A 76 -7.38 0.20 -11.61
C GLU A 76 -7.50 1.53 -10.84
N LYS A 77 -7.08 2.62 -11.47
CA LYS A 77 -7.30 3.98 -10.95
C LYS A 77 -8.80 4.28 -10.86
N TYR A 78 -9.24 4.75 -9.70
CA TYR A 78 -10.61 5.17 -9.49
C TYR A 78 -10.97 6.41 -10.33
N ARG A 79 -12.12 6.36 -11.00
CA ARG A 79 -12.79 7.50 -11.64
C ARG A 79 -14.25 7.50 -11.26
N THR A 80 -14.84 8.66 -11.03
CA THR A 80 -16.24 8.82 -10.59
C THR A 80 -17.24 8.06 -11.47
N ARG A 81 -17.02 8.00 -12.79
CA ARG A 81 -17.94 7.36 -13.73
C ARG A 81 -17.76 5.84 -13.86
N THR A 82 -16.54 5.33 -13.69
CA THR A 82 -16.19 3.93 -14.00
C THR A 82 -15.82 3.12 -12.77
N GLY A 83 -15.78 3.75 -11.59
CA GLY A 83 -15.21 3.13 -10.39
C GLY A 83 -13.71 2.91 -10.53
N GLY A 84 -13.20 1.96 -9.75
CA GLY A 84 -11.80 1.56 -9.66
C GLY A 84 -11.39 1.35 -8.20
N HIS A 85 -10.11 1.18 -7.97
CA HIS A 85 -9.56 0.69 -6.71
C HIS A 85 -8.54 1.63 -6.10
N VAL A 86 -7.93 2.53 -6.89
CA VAL A 86 -6.83 3.38 -6.42
C VAL A 86 -7.17 4.87 -6.52
N ILE A 87 -7.03 5.58 -5.40
CA ILE A 87 -6.97 7.05 -5.36
C ILE A 87 -5.62 7.51 -4.85
N TYR A 88 -5.19 8.70 -5.25
CA TYR A 88 -3.93 9.26 -4.78
C TYR A 88 -3.95 10.77 -4.65
N GLU A 89 -3.10 11.28 -3.76
CA GLU A 89 -2.81 12.70 -3.56
C GLU A 89 -1.29 12.92 -3.51
N ARG A 90 -0.79 13.86 -4.30
CA ARG A 90 0.62 14.25 -4.29
C ARG A 90 0.84 15.36 -3.27
N TYR A 91 1.92 15.27 -2.50
CA TYR A 91 2.27 16.31 -1.54
C TYR A 91 2.90 17.56 -2.15
N TRP A 92 3.55 17.46 -3.31
CA TRP A 92 4.17 18.56 -4.05
C TRP A 92 4.18 18.31 -5.56
#